data_AF-A0A507EJH9-F1
#
_entry.id   AF-A0A507EJH9-F1
#
_cell.length_a   1.000
_cell.length_b   1.000
_cell.length_c   1.000
_cell.angle_alpha   90.00
_cell.angle_beta   90.00
_cell.angle_gamma   90.00
#
_symmetry.space_group_name_H-M   'P 1'
#
loop_
_entity.id
_entity.type
_entity.pdbx_description
1 polymer ?
#
loop_
_entity_poly.entity_id
_entity_poly.type
_entity_poly.pdbx_seq_one_letter_code
_entity_poly.pdbx_strand_id
1 'polypeptide(L)'
;MRTTLLLSVLLAMLGMASCQRTGRVCNRASNMCMQVDVEAGSSTAIVSVWASASGWAAVGFGVSGMSGNAPAVVGWKNGADVVLSSRLLNGEVMPLPAKDSAVAVPLPASAAANAGTSALAFAFEMPASMFTGTRLGRLTNMNLFTISLRCAWAFSPSAPTNPSSQTSTFAQHSSQGSFIVPLTLRDAAAAVSPTSSSFVSPTPLSSIAINATQAVSSFCVDSSLTYCAIALRDSVKQTTSFTLYSSYTGWFAIGTGTQMAGSTMFVAWQNSQNKMVVSQRTASGHTEPRPATPSQSFTLESAPPAALSIPSGAKMVVTFVVPSSSNVISAAGASNFIYGVSNQKPTDPDSPTSSFSEHTSEGSFVLDVSKLGAVSSGAAAASNKDGLRLGHGITMFLAWGVLPFGLIFIARYMKSKMGHAWYLTHMGGFIIGVGGLTIVGLILIELQVADGVDRFLTSTHGKIGVAMCFALMPVQWVLGFVSNALFRLDRPAVPWWDQMHWWTGRALVILGIAQIHLGLEEYDSSTGVFVAYWIWIGVVLLGLFGFFGEFKLGGVVHHIKGDDGQSQNAPVNEAGDVTITDQYLSATSGSSNHELRERRAAK
;
A
#
# COMPACT_ATOMS: atom_id res chain seq x y z
N MET A 1 17.02 -13.27 -60.13
CA MET A 1 17.53 -12.87 -58.80
C MET A 1 16.62 -11.93 -58.01
N ARG A 2 15.62 -11.24 -58.60
CA ARG A 2 14.68 -10.38 -57.85
C ARG A 2 13.41 -11.09 -57.34
N THR A 3 13.13 -12.30 -57.81
CA THR A 3 11.93 -13.08 -57.42
C THR A 3 12.14 -13.97 -56.18
N THR A 4 13.38 -14.33 -55.85
CA THR A 4 13.70 -15.16 -54.68
C THR A 4 13.77 -14.37 -53.36
N LEU A 5 13.95 -13.05 -53.42
CA LEU A 5 13.99 -12.18 -52.23
C LEU A 5 12.58 -11.81 -51.72
N LEU A 6 11.59 -11.78 -52.61
CA LEU A 6 10.20 -11.48 -52.26
C LEU A 6 9.51 -12.66 -51.56
N LEU A 7 9.89 -13.91 -51.88
CA LEU A 7 9.30 -15.10 -51.28
C LEU A 7 9.83 -15.37 -49.85
N SER A 8 11.10 -15.03 -49.57
CA SER A 8 11.67 -15.11 -48.23
C SER A 8 11.21 -13.98 -47.30
N VAL A 9 10.85 -12.81 -47.83
CA VAL A 9 10.21 -11.74 -47.06
C VAL A 9 8.73 -12.04 -46.81
N LEU A 10 8.03 -12.72 -47.74
CA LEU A 10 6.64 -13.15 -47.51
C LEU A 10 6.54 -14.29 -46.49
N LEU A 11 7.49 -15.25 -46.48
CA LEU A 11 7.52 -16.32 -45.47
C LEU A 11 7.93 -15.81 -44.06
N ALA A 12 8.70 -14.72 -43.97
CA ALA A 12 8.99 -14.05 -42.70
C ALA A 12 7.79 -13.26 -42.14
N MET A 13 6.76 -12.97 -42.96
CA MET A 13 5.52 -12.33 -42.53
C MET A 13 4.40 -13.33 -42.16
N LEU A 14 4.59 -14.63 -42.40
CA LEU A 14 3.64 -15.68 -42.04
C LEU A 14 3.94 -16.39 -40.71
N GLY A 15 4.95 -15.94 -39.97
CA GLY A 15 5.05 -16.20 -38.54
C GLY A 15 3.98 -15.38 -37.82
N MET A 16 2.71 -15.79 -37.91
CA MET A 16 1.66 -15.28 -37.03
C MET A 16 2.15 -15.46 -35.60
N ALA A 17 2.55 -14.35 -34.97
CA ALA A 17 2.81 -14.32 -33.54
C ALA A 17 1.50 -14.70 -32.85
N SER A 18 1.38 -15.96 -32.46
CA SER A 18 0.31 -16.44 -31.59
C SER A 18 0.33 -15.55 -30.35
N CYS A 19 -0.75 -14.80 -30.12
CA CYS A 19 -0.91 -13.93 -28.95
C CYS A 19 -0.91 -14.80 -27.67
N GLN A 20 0.26 -15.03 -27.08
CA GLN A 20 0.39 -15.77 -25.83
C GLN A 20 0.09 -14.85 -24.65
N ARG A 21 -0.93 -15.18 -23.85
CA ARG A 21 -1.20 -14.51 -22.57
C ARG A 21 -0.35 -15.20 -21.50
N THR A 22 0.49 -14.45 -20.81
CA THR A 22 1.34 -15.00 -19.75
C THR A 22 1.19 -14.19 -18.48
N GLY A 23 0.96 -14.86 -17.35
CA GLY A 23 0.82 -14.24 -16.04
C GLY A 23 1.69 -14.97 -15.02
N ARG A 24 2.53 -14.25 -14.28
CA ARG A 24 3.42 -14.83 -13.26
C ARG A 24 3.25 -14.14 -11.93
N VAL A 25 3.30 -14.91 -10.85
CA VAL A 25 3.24 -14.40 -9.49
C VAL A 25 4.05 -15.27 -8.54
N CYS A 26 4.64 -14.64 -7.53
CA CYS A 26 5.40 -15.30 -6.47
C CYS A 26 4.95 -14.77 -5.11
N ASN A 27 5.13 -15.56 -4.06
CA ASN A 27 4.97 -15.06 -2.70
C ASN A 27 6.12 -14.11 -2.33
N ARG A 28 5.99 -13.38 -1.20
CA ARG A 28 6.98 -12.36 -0.79
C ARG A 28 8.40 -12.88 -0.65
N ALA A 29 8.57 -14.14 -0.23
CA ALA A 29 9.87 -14.77 -0.08
C ALA A 29 10.42 -15.37 -1.38
N SER A 30 9.67 -15.28 -2.49
CA SER A 30 9.96 -15.93 -3.79
C SER A 30 10.28 -17.41 -3.68
N ASN A 31 9.78 -18.06 -2.63
CA ASN A 31 10.01 -19.46 -2.34
C ASN A 31 8.82 -20.35 -2.73
N MET A 32 7.75 -19.72 -3.25
CA MET A 32 6.64 -20.34 -3.97
C MET A 32 6.20 -19.41 -5.09
N CYS A 33 6.11 -19.94 -6.31
CA CYS A 33 5.73 -19.18 -7.49
C CYS A 33 4.82 -19.99 -8.40
N MET A 34 4.04 -19.27 -9.20
CA MET A 34 3.17 -19.79 -10.24
C MET A 34 3.27 -18.95 -11.50
N GLN A 35 3.23 -19.60 -12.65
CA GLN A 35 3.13 -18.99 -13.97
C GLN A 35 1.99 -19.67 -14.73
N VAL A 36 1.22 -18.89 -15.47
CA VAL A 36 0.15 -19.34 -16.36
C VAL A 36 0.47 -18.86 -17.76
N ASP A 37 0.54 -19.79 -18.70
CA ASP A 37 0.74 -19.53 -20.11
C ASP A 37 -0.51 -20.00 -20.87
N VAL A 38 -1.18 -19.08 -21.59
CA VAL A 38 -2.35 -19.35 -22.42
C VAL A 38 -2.01 -18.98 -23.85
N GLU A 39 -1.99 -19.97 -24.74
CA GLU A 39 -1.78 -19.73 -26.16
C GLU A 39 -3.08 -19.23 -26.83
N ALA A 40 -2.98 -18.25 -27.73
CA ALA A 40 -4.13 -17.75 -28.47
C ALA A 40 -4.83 -18.89 -29.24
N GLY A 41 -6.12 -19.06 -28.97
CA GLY A 41 -6.94 -20.10 -29.61
C GLY A 41 -6.85 -21.47 -28.95
N SER A 42 -6.02 -21.66 -27.93
CA SER A 42 -5.99 -22.91 -27.15
C SER A 42 -7.17 -23.02 -26.18
N SER A 43 -7.70 -24.23 -26.04
CA SER A 43 -8.67 -24.59 -24.99
C SER A 43 -8.00 -24.89 -23.64
N THR A 44 -6.67 -24.97 -23.61
CA THR A 44 -5.86 -25.28 -22.43
C THR A 44 -4.87 -24.16 -22.10
N ALA A 45 -4.58 -24.02 -20.81
CA ALA A 45 -3.56 -23.17 -20.24
C ALA A 45 -2.55 -24.05 -19.51
N ILE A 46 -1.27 -23.72 -19.64
CA ILE A 46 -0.20 -24.40 -18.91
C ILE A 46 0.04 -23.63 -17.61
N VAL A 47 -0.12 -24.31 -16.48
CA VAL A 47 0.20 -23.79 -15.16
C VAL A 47 1.52 -24.41 -14.71
N SER A 48 2.52 -23.57 -14.48
CA SER A 48 3.82 -23.96 -13.94
C SER A 48 3.96 -23.50 -12.51
N VAL A 49 4.45 -24.38 -11.63
CA VAL A 49 4.59 -24.14 -10.19
C VAL A 49 5.99 -24.54 -9.76
N TRP A 50 6.60 -23.74 -8.91
CA TRP A 50 7.88 -24.10 -8.28
C TRP A 50 8.00 -23.58 -6.86
N ALA A 51 8.67 -24.37 -6.02
CA ALA A 51 8.82 -24.13 -4.60
C ALA A 51 10.24 -24.46 -4.12
N SER A 52 10.68 -23.78 -3.06
CA SER A 52 11.98 -24.03 -2.43
C SER A 52 12.01 -25.31 -1.59
N ALA A 53 10.86 -25.92 -1.31
CA ALA A 53 10.76 -27.17 -0.56
C ALA A 53 10.62 -28.38 -1.49
N SER A 54 11.30 -29.47 -1.15
CA SER A 54 11.32 -30.70 -1.96
C SER A 54 10.18 -31.68 -1.67
N GLY A 55 9.44 -31.50 -0.57
CA GLY A 55 8.41 -32.44 -0.11
C GLY A 55 7.18 -32.43 -1.02
N TRP A 56 6.38 -31.37 -0.96
CA TRP A 56 5.24 -31.15 -1.84
C TRP A 56 4.92 -29.66 -1.97
N ALA A 57 4.30 -29.26 -3.08
CA ALA A 57 3.74 -27.93 -3.29
C ALA A 57 2.35 -28.01 -3.94
N ALA A 58 1.47 -27.08 -3.58
CA ALA A 58 0.08 -27.07 -3.99
C ALA A 58 -0.40 -25.68 -4.40
N VAL A 59 -1.33 -25.64 -5.35
CA VAL A 59 -2.08 -24.45 -5.73
C VAL A 59 -3.57 -24.79 -5.76
N GLY A 60 -4.39 -24.02 -5.05
CA GLY A 60 -5.85 -24.01 -5.13
C GLY A 60 -6.36 -22.86 -5.98
N PHE A 61 -7.37 -23.09 -6.81
CA PHE A 61 -7.87 -22.12 -7.79
C PHE A 61 -9.24 -21.58 -7.39
N GLY A 62 -9.44 -20.26 -7.51
CA GLY A 62 -10.69 -19.58 -7.18
C GLY A 62 -10.91 -19.33 -5.68
N VAL A 63 -9.88 -19.53 -4.84
CA VAL A 63 -9.95 -19.41 -3.38
C VAL A 63 -8.72 -18.72 -2.81
N SER A 64 -8.85 -18.19 -1.59
CA SER A 64 -7.75 -17.62 -0.80
C SER A 64 -7.35 -18.49 0.40
N GLY A 65 -7.96 -19.66 0.57
CA GLY A 65 -7.72 -20.58 1.67
C GLY A 65 -8.28 -21.97 1.38
N MET A 66 -8.36 -22.83 2.40
CA MET A 66 -8.83 -24.22 2.25
C MET A 66 -10.36 -24.37 2.29
N SER A 67 -11.10 -23.31 2.60
CA SER A 67 -12.56 -23.28 2.54
C SER A 67 -13.04 -22.85 1.14
N GLY A 68 -14.16 -23.42 0.68
CA GLY A 68 -14.81 -22.99 -0.58
C GLY A 68 -15.03 -24.05 -1.65
N ASN A 69 -14.82 -25.33 -1.35
CA ASN A 69 -15.05 -26.44 -2.29
C ASN A 69 -14.33 -26.25 -3.64
N ALA A 70 -13.04 -25.91 -3.57
CA ALA A 70 -12.29 -25.44 -4.72
C ALA A 70 -11.27 -26.46 -5.22
N PRO A 71 -11.05 -26.54 -6.54
CA PRO A 71 -10.06 -27.44 -7.11
C PRO A 71 -8.64 -26.98 -6.73
N ALA A 72 -7.80 -27.93 -6.39
CA ALA A 72 -6.39 -27.73 -6.16
C ALA A 72 -5.57 -28.78 -6.88
N VAL A 73 -4.33 -28.43 -7.23
CA VAL A 73 -3.36 -29.37 -7.77
C VAL A 73 -2.16 -29.37 -6.83
N VAL A 74 -1.76 -30.56 -6.42
CA VAL A 74 -0.61 -30.81 -5.55
C VAL A 74 0.42 -31.61 -6.34
N GLY A 75 1.68 -31.22 -6.29
CA GLY A 75 2.78 -31.92 -6.90
C GLY A 75 3.89 -32.24 -5.91
N TRP A 76 4.58 -33.36 -6.13
CA TRP A 76 5.76 -33.76 -5.37
C TRP A 76 6.68 -34.63 -6.23
N LYS A 77 7.94 -34.77 -5.80
CA LYS A 77 8.92 -35.63 -6.50
C LYS A 77 8.72 -37.10 -6.14
N ASN A 78 8.88 -37.97 -7.14
CA ASN A 78 9.08 -39.39 -7.00
C ASN A 78 10.35 -39.78 -7.79
N GLY A 79 11.51 -39.74 -7.12
CA GLY A 79 12.80 -39.85 -7.81
C GLY A 79 13.06 -38.65 -8.72
N ALA A 80 13.27 -38.91 -10.02
CA ALA A 80 13.45 -37.88 -11.04
C ALA A 80 12.12 -37.32 -11.58
N ASP A 81 11.02 -38.05 -11.38
CA ASP A 81 9.70 -37.70 -11.89
C ASP A 81 8.92 -36.83 -10.90
N VAL A 82 7.90 -36.14 -11.41
CA VAL A 82 6.90 -35.44 -10.59
C VAL A 82 5.58 -36.19 -10.65
N VAL A 83 5.00 -36.43 -9.48
CA VAL A 83 3.64 -36.95 -9.34
C VAL A 83 2.72 -35.79 -9.02
N LEU A 84 1.63 -35.68 -9.79
CA LEU A 84 0.58 -34.68 -9.59
C LEU A 84 -0.70 -35.33 -9.08
N SER A 85 -1.43 -34.57 -8.28
CA SER A 85 -2.67 -34.98 -7.67
C SER A 85 -3.65 -33.83 -7.66
N SER A 86 -4.77 -34.01 -8.35
CA SER A 86 -5.91 -33.12 -8.21
C SER A 86 -6.61 -33.38 -6.88
N ARG A 87 -6.96 -32.32 -6.18
CA ARG A 87 -7.55 -32.32 -4.85
C ARG A 87 -8.73 -31.37 -4.79
N LEU A 88 -9.62 -31.61 -3.84
CA LEU A 88 -10.72 -30.70 -3.54
C LEU A 88 -10.53 -30.11 -2.14
N LEU A 89 -10.47 -28.78 -2.06
CA LEU A 89 -10.33 -28.04 -0.81
C LEU A 89 -11.70 -27.90 -0.15
N ASN A 90 -11.91 -28.61 0.96
CA ASN A 90 -13.18 -28.61 1.69
C ASN A 90 -12.97 -28.45 3.20
N GLY A 91 -12.42 -27.29 3.59
CA GLY A 91 -12.10 -26.97 4.99
C GLY A 91 -10.66 -27.32 5.36
N GLU A 92 -10.30 -27.11 6.63
CA GLU A 92 -8.95 -27.33 7.18
C GLU A 92 -8.66 -28.82 7.46
N VAL A 93 -8.99 -29.67 6.50
CA VAL A 93 -8.78 -31.12 6.55
C VAL A 93 -7.97 -31.57 5.34
N MET A 94 -7.40 -32.79 5.41
CA MET A 94 -6.66 -33.39 4.30
C MET A 94 -7.51 -33.37 3.02
N PRO A 95 -7.07 -32.68 1.95
CA PRO A 95 -7.83 -32.60 0.72
C PRO A 95 -8.04 -33.99 0.10
N LEU A 96 -9.29 -34.30 -0.25
CA LEU A 96 -9.64 -35.57 -0.88
C LEU A 96 -9.14 -35.59 -2.34
N PRO A 97 -8.59 -36.71 -2.83
CA PRO A 97 -8.25 -36.88 -4.24
C PRO A 97 -9.48 -36.67 -5.12
N ALA A 98 -9.34 -35.87 -6.18
CA ALA A 98 -10.35 -35.82 -7.24
C ALA A 98 -10.30 -37.10 -8.08
N LYS A 99 -11.39 -37.38 -8.79
CA LYS A 99 -11.52 -38.58 -9.65
C LYS A 99 -10.51 -38.57 -10.81
N ASP A 100 -10.17 -37.38 -11.30
CA ASP A 100 -9.22 -37.15 -12.40
C ASP A 100 -8.05 -36.30 -11.90
N SER A 101 -6.83 -36.81 -12.04
CA SER A 101 -5.60 -36.10 -11.68
C SER A 101 -5.12 -35.19 -12.82
N ALA A 102 -4.52 -34.05 -12.44
CA ALA A 102 -3.86 -33.17 -13.37
C ALA A 102 -2.74 -33.91 -14.12
N VAL A 103 -2.66 -33.70 -15.43
CA VAL A 103 -1.64 -34.32 -16.29
C VAL A 103 -0.39 -33.46 -16.23
N ALA A 104 0.73 -34.09 -15.84
CA ALA A 104 2.02 -33.42 -15.85
C ALA A 104 2.47 -33.17 -17.29
N VAL A 105 2.92 -31.95 -17.57
CA VAL A 105 3.52 -31.59 -18.86
C VAL A 105 4.96 -31.13 -18.66
N PRO A 106 5.80 -31.20 -19.71
CA PRO A 106 7.14 -30.63 -19.65
C PRO A 106 7.07 -29.17 -19.24
N LEU A 107 7.98 -28.77 -18.33
CA LEU A 107 8.06 -27.40 -17.87
C LEU A 107 8.40 -26.48 -19.07
N PRO A 108 7.56 -25.47 -19.42
CA PRO A 108 7.86 -24.54 -20.49
C PRO A 108 9.23 -23.89 -20.31
N ALA A 109 9.95 -23.59 -21.40
CA ALA A 109 11.30 -23.02 -21.32
C ALA A 109 11.34 -21.71 -20.49
N SER A 110 10.28 -20.89 -20.57
CA SER A 110 10.12 -19.68 -19.75
C SER A 110 9.96 -20.02 -18.26
N ALA A 111 9.14 -21.01 -17.93
CA ALA A 111 8.95 -21.48 -16.56
C ALA A 111 10.20 -22.18 -16.01
N ALA A 112 10.94 -22.92 -16.84
CA ALA A 112 12.20 -23.57 -16.47
C ALA A 112 13.30 -22.56 -16.14
N ALA A 113 13.44 -21.51 -16.96
CA ALA A 113 14.34 -20.39 -16.66
C ALA A 113 13.95 -19.69 -15.34
N ASN A 114 12.66 -19.57 -15.06
CA ASN A 114 12.14 -18.91 -13.86
C ASN A 114 12.21 -19.79 -12.60
N ALA A 115 12.12 -21.11 -12.74
CA ALA A 115 12.21 -22.05 -11.63
C ALA A 115 13.63 -22.14 -11.07
N GLY A 116 14.67 -21.92 -11.89
CA GLY A 116 16.06 -21.87 -11.44
C GLY A 116 16.47 -23.11 -10.66
N THR A 117 17.00 -22.92 -9.43
CA THR A 117 17.44 -23.99 -8.52
C THR A 117 16.35 -24.48 -7.56
N SER A 118 15.07 -24.24 -7.86
CA SER A 118 13.95 -24.64 -7.00
C SER A 118 13.99 -26.14 -6.69
N ALA A 119 13.77 -26.48 -5.43
CA ALA A 119 13.82 -27.87 -4.98
C ALA A 119 12.71 -28.72 -5.59
N LEU A 120 11.59 -28.11 -5.98
CA LEU A 120 10.48 -28.74 -6.69
C LEU A 120 9.95 -27.77 -7.76
N ALA A 121 9.77 -28.26 -8.98
CA ALA A 121 9.17 -27.52 -10.09
C ALA A 121 8.38 -28.48 -10.99
N PHE A 122 7.20 -28.07 -11.43
CA PHE A 122 6.32 -28.88 -12.27
C PHE A 122 5.34 -28.03 -13.05
N ALA A 123 4.81 -28.57 -14.16
CA ALA A 123 3.77 -27.93 -14.94
C ALA A 123 2.63 -28.92 -15.23
N PHE A 124 1.43 -28.38 -15.42
CA PHE A 124 0.23 -29.14 -15.74
C PHE A 124 -0.74 -28.32 -16.58
N GLU A 125 -1.61 -29.01 -17.29
CA GLU A 125 -2.66 -28.38 -18.09
C GLU A 125 -3.93 -28.13 -17.27
N MET A 126 -4.58 -27.01 -17.57
CA MET A 126 -5.84 -26.59 -17.00
C MET A 126 -6.72 -25.97 -18.09
N PRO A 127 -8.06 -26.06 -18.02
CA PRO A 127 -8.93 -25.37 -18.97
C PRO A 127 -8.64 -23.86 -19.06
N ALA A 128 -8.39 -23.36 -20.28
CA ALA A 128 -8.12 -21.93 -20.53
C ALA A 128 -9.30 -21.04 -20.12
N SER A 129 -10.53 -21.58 -20.10
CA SER A 129 -11.74 -20.91 -19.62
C SER A 129 -11.66 -20.45 -18.16
N MET A 130 -10.86 -21.11 -17.32
CA MET A 130 -10.62 -20.65 -15.94
C MET A 130 -9.80 -19.36 -15.87
N PHE A 131 -9.12 -19.04 -16.97
CA PHE A 131 -8.21 -17.91 -17.12
C PHE A 131 -8.72 -16.90 -18.18
N THR A 132 -9.88 -17.17 -18.81
CA THR A 132 -10.46 -16.33 -19.87
C THR A 132 -11.94 -16.06 -19.56
N GLY A 133 -12.21 -15.03 -18.77
CA GLY A 133 -13.58 -14.56 -18.50
C GLY A 133 -14.25 -13.95 -19.73
N THR A 134 -15.42 -14.46 -20.09
CA THR A 134 -16.38 -13.81 -20.99
C THR A 134 -17.58 -13.30 -20.19
N ARG A 135 -17.84 -11.98 -20.22
CA ARG A 135 -19.19 -11.40 -20.42
C ARG A 135 -19.10 -9.89 -20.70
N LEU A 136 -19.74 -9.50 -21.80
CA LEU A 136 -19.95 -8.15 -22.28
C LEU A 136 -20.82 -7.30 -21.33
N GLY A 137 -20.42 -6.06 -21.13
CA GLY A 137 -21.25 -4.96 -20.64
C GLY A 137 -20.64 -3.63 -21.09
N ARG A 138 -21.09 -3.11 -22.23
CA ARG A 138 -20.61 -1.87 -22.84
C ARG A 138 -20.98 -0.67 -21.95
N LEU A 139 -20.03 -0.19 -21.16
CA LEU A 139 -20.02 1.18 -20.64
C LEU A 139 -18.72 1.85 -21.07
N THR A 140 -18.86 3.10 -21.48
CA THR A 140 -17.95 3.88 -22.30
C THR A 140 -16.58 4.15 -21.66
N ASN A 141 -15.53 3.91 -22.46
CA ASN A 141 -14.20 4.53 -22.44
C ASN A 141 -13.17 4.18 -21.34
N MET A 142 -12.91 2.88 -21.09
CA MET A 142 -11.56 2.37 -20.80
C MET A 142 -11.47 0.87 -21.18
N ASN A 143 -10.54 0.48 -22.07
CA ASN A 143 -10.28 -0.92 -22.41
C ASN A 143 -9.03 -1.42 -21.66
N LEU A 144 -9.19 -2.04 -20.49
CA LEU A 144 -8.23 -2.99 -19.95
C LEU A 144 -9.01 -4.13 -19.24
N PHE A 145 -9.14 -5.27 -19.92
CA PHE A 145 -9.73 -6.49 -19.36
C PHE A 145 -8.68 -7.22 -18.51
N THR A 146 -8.60 -6.91 -17.21
CA THR A 146 -7.81 -7.70 -16.25
C THR A 146 -8.72 -8.72 -15.56
N ILE A 147 -8.53 -10.00 -15.84
CA ILE A 147 -9.17 -11.08 -15.06
C ILE A 147 -8.25 -11.36 -13.87
N SER A 148 -8.79 -11.22 -12.66
CA SER A 148 -8.07 -11.50 -11.40
C SER A 148 -8.50 -12.86 -10.87
N LEU A 149 -7.69 -13.90 -11.05
CA LEU A 149 -7.94 -15.22 -10.45
C LEU A 149 -7.26 -15.28 -9.08
N ARG A 150 -8.04 -15.54 -8.03
CA ARG A 150 -7.51 -15.78 -6.67
C ARG A 150 -7.01 -17.22 -6.58
N CYS A 151 -5.78 -17.40 -6.13
CA CYS A 151 -5.22 -18.72 -5.89
C CYS A 151 -4.67 -18.82 -4.47
N ALA A 152 -4.95 -19.95 -3.81
CA ALA A 152 -4.30 -20.35 -2.58
C ALA A 152 -3.03 -21.14 -2.92
N TRP A 153 -1.97 -21.03 -2.14
CA TRP A 153 -0.76 -21.80 -2.32
C TRP A 153 -0.27 -22.35 -0.99
N ALA A 154 0.40 -23.50 -1.04
CA ALA A 154 1.00 -24.11 0.13
C ALA A 154 2.16 -25.03 -0.27
N PHE A 155 3.14 -25.21 0.62
CA PHE A 155 4.19 -26.20 0.42
C PHE A 155 4.70 -26.76 1.75
N SER A 156 5.37 -27.91 1.68
CA SER A 156 6.03 -28.54 2.82
C SER A 156 7.33 -29.23 2.38
N PRO A 157 8.38 -29.27 3.22
CA PRO A 157 9.56 -30.09 2.97
C PRO A 157 9.31 -31.59 3.22
N SER A 158 8.20 -31.95 3.89
CA SER A 158 7.87 -33.35 4.18
C SER A 158 7.25 -34.01 2.95
N ALA A 159 7.86 -35.09 2.46
CA ALA A 159 7.30 -35.87 1.35
C ALA A 159 5.95 -36.53 1.74
N PRO A 160 5.08 -36.85 0.77
CA PRO A 160 3.89 -37.66 1.01
C PRO A 160 4.24 -39.06 1.55
N THR A 161 3.28 -39.68 2.24
CA THR A 161 3.46 -41.01 2.86
C THR A 161 3.77 -42.11 1.84
N ASN A 162 3.23 -42.01 0.63
CA ASN A 162 3.58 -42.83 -0.52
C ASN A 162 3.80 -41.96 -1.77
N PRO A 163 5.05 -41.52 -2.05
CA PRO A 163 5.37 -40.63 -3.16
C PRO A 163 5.01 -41.18 -4.55
N SER A 164 4.84 -42.50 -4.71
CA SER A 164 4.44 -43.10 -5.99
C SER A 164 2.93 -43.03 -6.27
N SER A 165 2.10 -42.74 -5.26
CA SER A 165 0.64 -42.77 -5.38
C SER A 165 0.04 -41.37 -5.43
N GLN A 166 -0.68 -41.05 -6.51
CA GLN A 166 -1.40 -39.78 -6.66
C GLN A 166 -2.46 -39.55 -5.57
N THR A 167 -2.92 -40.59 -4.87
CA THR A 167 -3.91 -40.47 -3.77
C THR A 167 -3.26 -40.41 -2.39
N SER A 168 -1.93 -40.39 -2.30
CA SER A 168 -1.19 -40.37 -1.04
C SER A 168 -1.65 -39.24 -0.11
N THR A 169 -1.61 -39.52 1.19
CA THR A 169 -1.69 -38.46 2.20
C THR A 169 -0.35 -37.73 2.31
N PHE A 170 -0.40 -36.48 2.76
CA PHE A 170 0.80 -35.66 2.97
C PHE A 170 0.63 -34.81 4.23
N ALA A 171 1.76 -34.47 4.86
CA ALA A 171 1.78 -33.66 6.07
C ALA A 171 1.26 -32.24 5.81
N GLN A 172 0.80 -31.57 6.87
CA GLN A 172 0.39 -30.16 6.80
C GLN A 172 1.53 -29.28 6.23
N HIS A 173 1.14 -28.21 5.54
CA HIS A 173 2.08 -27.25 4.97
C HIS A 173 2.90 -26.55 6.04
N SER A 174 4.19 -26.34 5.77
CA SER A 174 5.04 -25.48 6.59
C SER A 174 4.88 -24.00 6.22
N SER A 175 4.37 -23.70 5.02
CA SER A 175 4.12 -22.36 4.52
C SER A 175 2.89 -22.34 3.63
N GLN A 176 2.07 -21.31 3.77
CA GLN A 176 0.86 -21.11 2.98
C GLN A 176 0.57 -19.63 2.73
N GLY A 177 -0.31 -19.35 1.78
CA GLY A 177 -0.87 -18.02 1.56
C GLY A 177 -1.78 -17.99 0.36
N SER A 178 -2.04 -16.79 -0.14
CA SER A 178 -2.79 -16.59 -1.38
C SER A 178 -2.13 -15.52 -2.24
N PHE A 179 -2.28 -15.62 -3.56
CA PHE A 179 -1.94 -14.57 -4.50
C PHE A 179 -3.06 -14.36 -5.51
N ILE A 180 -3.10 -13.18 -6.12
CA ILE A 180 -3.97 -12.89 -7.27
C ILE A 180 -3.09 -13.00 -8.51
N VAL A 181 -3.53 -13.80 -9.49
CA VAL A 181 -2.84 -13.94 -10.79
C VAL A 181 -3.42 -12.90 -11.75
N PRO A 182 -2.69 -11.84 -12.11
CA PRO A 182 -3.12 -10.93 -13.16
C PRO A 182 -2.84 -11.57 -14.53
N LEU A 183 -3.86 -11.68 -15.36
CA LEU A 183 -3.71 -12.11 -16.76
C LEU A 183 -3.84 -10.88 -17.65
N THR A 184 -2.71 -10.37 -18.15
CA THR A 184 -2.69 -9.23 -19.08
C THR A 184 -2.67 -9.72 -20.53
N LEU A 185 -3.47 -9.06 -21.38
CA LEU A 185 -3.39 -9.20 -22.84
C LEU A 185 -2.11 -8.53 -23.33
N ARG A 186 -1.21 -9.29 -23.96
CA ARG A 186 -0.09 -8.73 -24.74
C ARG A 186 -0.52 -8.62 -26.20
N ASP A 187 -0.89 -7.41 -26.64
CA ASP A 187 -0.64 -7.02 -28.02
C ASP A 187 0.81 -6.53 -28.11
N ALA A 188 1.49 -6.91 -29.19
CA ALA A 188 2.82 -6.38 -29.47
C ALA A 188 2.70 -4.85 -29.62
N ALA A 189 3.47 -4.14 -28.77
CA ALA A 189 3.55 -2.69 -28.63
C ALA A 189 2.59 -2.05 -27.59
N ALA A 190 3.20 -1.21 -26.75
CA ALA A 190 2.62 -0.37 -25.69
C ALA A 190 2.27 -1.07 -24.35
N ALA A 191 3.29 -1.29 -23.51
CA ALA A 191 3.12 -1.54 -22.09
C ALA A 191 3.06 -0.21 -21.33
N VAL A 192 1.85 0.22 -20.96
CA VAL A 192 1.61 1.12 -19.82
C VAL A 192 0.89 0.27 -18.77
N SER A 193 1.40 0.25 -17.55
CA SER A 193 0.70 -0.29 -16.37
C SER A 193 0.92 0.67 -15.20
N PRO A 194 -0.11 0.98 -14.41
CA PRO A 194 0.07 1.64 -13.12
C PRO A 194 0.11 0.61 -11.97
N THR A 195 1.11 0.80 -11.12
CA THR A 195 1.08 0.74 -9.65
C THR A 195 0.53 -0.50 -8.95
N SER A 196 1.42 -1.45 -8.66
CA SER A 196 1.62 -1.97 -7.30
C SER A 196 3.07 -2.42 -7.20
N SER A 197 3.80 -1.87 -6.24
CA SER A 197 5.24 -2.07 -6.03
C SER A 197 5.58 -3.53 -5.70
N SER A 198 5.76 -4.34 -6.73
CA SER A 198 6.46 -5.62 -6.65
C SER A 198 7.93 -5.38 -6.95
N PHE A 199 8.75 -5.39 -5.90
CA PHE A 199 10.21 -5.47 -6.04
C PHE A 199 10.55 -6.76 -6.77
N VAL A 200 10.96 -6.63 -8.04
CA VAL A 200 11.53 -7.72 -8.80
C VAL A 200 13.00 -7.81 -8.37
N SER A 201 13.44 -8.94 -7.84
CA SER A 201 14.87 -9.20 -7.72
C SER A 201 15.49 -9.11 -9.12
N PRO A 202 16.54 -8.27 -9.32
CA PRO A 202 17.16 -8.07 -10.62
C PRO A 202 17.71 -9.39 -11.18
N THR A 203 17.80 -9.41 -12.51
CA THR A 203 18.62 -10.30 -13.36
C THR A 203 19.64 -11.17 -12.61
N PRO A 204 19.75 -12.48 -12.93
CA PRO A 204 20.75 -13.33 -12.30
C PRO A 204 22.16 -12.76 -12.56
N LEU A 205 22.75 -12.18 -11.50
CA LEU A 205 24.11 -11.66 -11.42
C LEU A 205 25.19 -12.75 -11.51
N SER A 206 24.81 -14.00 -11.79
CA SER A 206 25.67 -15.18 -11.72
C SER A 206 26.77 -15.23 -12.79
N SER A 207 27.01 -14.15 -13.55
CA SER A 207 28.08 -14.07 -14.55
C SER A 207 29.08 -12.93 -14.36
N ILE A 208 29.05 -12.17 -13.26
CA ILE A 208 30.09 -11.15 -13.02
C ILE A 208 31.34 -11.83 -12.45
N ALA A 209 32.36 -12.00 -13.28
CA ALA A 209 33.68 -12.43 -12.82
C ALA A 209 34.34 -11.28 -12.04
N ILE A 210 34.55 -11.48 -10.73
CA ILE A 210 35.19 -10.50 -9.84
C ILE A 210 36.44 -11.09 -9.18
N ASN A 211 37.41 -10.22 -8.89
CA ASN A 211 38.61 -10.62 -8.15
C ASN A 211 38.31 -10.72 -6.64
N ALA A 212 39.15 -11.46 -5.90
CA ALA A 212 39.05 -11.58 -4.44
C ALA A 212 39.21 -10.23 -3.71
N THR A 213 39.73 -9.20 -4.37
CA THR A 213 39.88 -7.82 -3.85
C THR A 213 38.69 -6.91 -4.21
N GLN A 214 37.65 -7.45 -4.84
CA GLN A 214 36.50 -6.70 -5.30
C GLN A 214 35.21 -7.17 -4.64
N ALA A 215 34.26 -6.26 -4.45
CA ALA A 215 32.91 -6.61 -3.99
C ALA A 215 31.89 -5.93 -4.90
N VAL A 216 30.86 -6.66 -5.30
CA VAL A 216 29.81 -6.12 -6.17
C VAL A 216 28.45 -6.24 -5.49
N SER A 217 27.66 -5.17 -5.57
CA SER A 217 26.26 -5.18 -5.17
C SER A 217 25.44 -4.52 -6.27
N SER A 218 24.30 -5.11 -6.66
CA SER A 218 23.41 -4.46 -7.63
C SER A 218 21.95 -4.48 -7.26
N PHE A 219 21.23 -3.43 -7.65
CA PHE A 219 19.79 -3.31 -7.48
C PHE A 219 19.17 -2.85 -8.81
N CYS A 220 18.07 -3.48 -9.22
CA CYS A 220 17.16 -2.91 -10.21
C CYS A 220 15.75 -2.89 -9.66
N VAL A 221 14.99 -1.88 -10.05
CA VAL A 221 13.59 -1.71 -9.66
C VAL A 221 12.72 -2.81 -10.26
N ASP A 222 12.89 -3.05 -11.56
CA ASP A 222 12.03 -3.93 -12.35
C ASP A 222 12.75 -4.43 -13.61
N SER A 223 12.11 -5.38 -14.30
CA SER A 223 12.58 -5.89 -15.58
C SER A 223 12.44 -4.91 -16.75
N SER A 224 11.71 -3.80 -16.58
CA SER A 224 11.62 -2.70 -17.55
C SER A 224 12.80 -1.73 -17.47
N LEU A 225 13.77 -2.01 -16.59
CA LEU A 225 14.97 -1.21 -16.41
C LEU A 225 14.61 0.23 -16.02
N THR A 226 13.53 0.44 -15.26
CA THR A 226 13.13 1.78 -14.78
C THR A 226 14.32 2.46 -14.13
N TYR A 227 15.03 1.74 -13.27
CA TYR A 227 16.30 2.15 -12.71
C TYR A 227 17.10 0.94 -12.26
N CYS A 228 18.40 0.95 -12.55
CA CYS A 228 19.37 -0.01 -12.07
C CYS A 228 20.65 0.67 -11.60
N ALA A 229 21.20 0.17 -10.50
CA ALA A 229 22.47 0.59 -9.94
C ALA A 229 23.34 -0.62 -9.63
N ILE A 230 24.60 -0.56 -10.03
CA ILE A 230 25.63 -1.53 -9.68
C ILE A 230 26.77 -0.78 -8.99
N ALA A 231 27.12 -1.19 -7.78
CA ALA A 231 28.32 -0.74 -7.09
C ALA A 231 29.39 -1.83 -7.14
N LEU A 232 30.58 -1.49 -7.63
CA LEU A 232 31.76 -2.34 -7.64
C LEU A 232 32.86 -1.66 -6.83
N ARG A 233 33.14 -2.20 -5.66
CA ARG A 233 34.24 -1.76 -4.80
C ARG A 233 35.52 -2.49 -5.16
N ASP A 234 36.63 -1.76 -5.23
CA ASP A 234 37.97 -2.31 -5.42
C ASP A 234 38.87 -1.89 -4.25
N SER A 235 39.28 -2.86 -3.42
CA SER A 235 40.07 -2.59 -2.21
C SER A 235 41.52 -2.24 -2.50
N VAL A 236 42.03 -2.55 -3.69
CA VAL A 236 43.42 -2.21 -4.08
C VAL A 236 43.46 -0.78 -4.58
N LYS A 237 42.51 -0.41 -5.44
CA LYS A 237 42.40 0.95 -5.98
C LYS A 237 41.82 1.95 -4.97
N GLN A 238 41.23 1.46 -3.87
CA GLN A 238 40.54 2.27 -2.87
C GLN A 238 39.40 3.09 -3.49
N THR A 239 38.70 2.53 -4.46
CA THR A 239 37.60 3.18 -5.17
C THR A 239 36.35 2.32 -5.20
N THR A 240 35.21 2.96 -5.43
CA THR A 240 33.96 2.29 -5.82
C THR A 240 33.46 2.87 -7.13
N SER A 241 33.24 2.01 -8.12
CA SER A 241 32.59 2.35 -9.38
C SER A 241 31.09 2.15 -9.23
N PHE A 242 30.31 3.17 -9.55
CA PHE A 242 28.86 3.09 -9.70
C PHE A 242 28.51 3.09 -11.18
N THR A 243 27.90 2.00 -11.64
CA THR A 243 27.31 1.91 -12.98
C THR A 243 25.80 1.98 -12.83
N LEU A 244 25.23 3.06 -13.36
CA LEU A 244 23.79 3.32 -13.34
C LEU A 244 23.24 3.19 -14.75
N TYR A 245 22.05 2.63 -14.90
CA TYR A 245 21.35 2.61 -16.18
C TYR A 245 19.84 2.63 -16.03
N SER A 246 19.16 3.17 -17.04
CA SER A 246 17.71 3.37 -17.03
C SER A 246 17.12 3.32 -18.45
N SER A 247 15.85 2.92 -18.56
CA SER A 247 15.02 3.02 -19.77
C SER A 247 14.41 4.42 -19.98
N TYR A 248 14.60 5.33 -19.03
CA TYR A 248 14.21 6.75 -19.13
C TYR A 248 15.25 7.54 -19.94
N THR A 249 14.85 8.71 -20.46
CA THR A 249 15.70 9.54 -21.35
C THR A 249 15.91 10.99 -20.90
N GLY A 250 15.27 11.42 -19.80
CA GLY A 250 15.38 12.79 -19.30
C GLY A 250 16.59 12.95 -18.38
N TRP A 251 16.47 12.38 -17.18
CA TRP A 251 17.53 12.28 -16.20
C TRP A 251 17.28 11.11 -15.25
N PHE A 252 18.33 10.64 -14.58
CA PHE A 252 18.27 9.61 -13.54
C PHE A 252 19.34 9.89 -12.49
N ALA A 253 19.06 9.54 -11.23
CA ALA A 253 19.95 9.84 -10.12
C ALA A 253 20.08 8.70 -9.13
N ILE A 254 21.23 8.67 -8.44
CA ILE A 254 21.41 7.96 -7.18
C ILE A 254 21.69 8.97 -6.06
N GLY A 255 21.13 8.77 -4.87
CA GLY A 255 21.41 9.56 -3.68
C GLY A 255 21.73 8.69 -2.47
N THR A 256 22.56 9.17 -1.56
CA THR A 256 22.88 8.48 -0.30
C THR A 256 21.76 8.65 0.74
N GLY A 257 21.53 7.65 1.58
CA GLY A 257 20.57 7.72 2.68
C GLY A 257 19.19 7.19 2.29
N THR A 258 18.17 7.53 3.09
CA THR A 258 16.79 7.02 2.93
C THR A 258 15.81 8.04 2.36
N GLN A 259 16.22 9.32 2.25
CA GLN A 259 15.42 10.45 1.76
C GLN A 259 16.32 11.53 1.15
N MET A 260 15.72 12.50 0.44
CA MET A 260 16.47 13.59 -0.20
C MET A 260 17.21 14.48 0.81
N ALA A 261 16.56 14.83 1.92
CA ALA A 261 17.19 15.68 2.92
C ALA A 261 18.46 15.04 3.51
N GLY A 262 19.59 15.74 3.41
CA GLY A 262 20.90 15.26 3.86
C GLY A 262 21.61 14.34 2.85
N SER A 263 21.03 14.08 1.68
CA SER A 263 21.62 13.20 0.67
C SER A 263 22.67 13.92 -0.19
N THR A 264 23.78 13.22 -0.45
CA THR A 264 24.66 13.50 -1.60
C THR A 264 24.15 12.71 -2.79
N MET A 265 23.92 13.38 -3.91
CA MET A 265 23.31 12.80 -5.11
C MET A 265 24.23 12.91 -6.31
N PHE A 266 24.15 11.94 -7.20
CA PHE A 266 24.76 11.96 -8.52
C PHE A 266 23.63 11.87 -9.53
N VAL A 267 23.37 12.99 -10.20
CA VAL A 267 22.31 13.12 -11.20
C VAL A 267 22.95 13.06 -12.57
N ALA A 268 22.43 12.24 -13.46
CA ALA A 268 22.97 12.00 -14.78
C ALA A 268 21.92 12.22 -15.88
N TRP A 269 22.36 12.77 -17.01
CA TRP A 269 21.56 12.97 -18.21
C TRP A 269 22.46 13.00 -19.45
N GLN A 270 21.85 13.02 -20.63
CA GLN A 270 22.57 13.20 -21.89
C GLN A 270 22.58 14.67 -22.31
N ASN A 271 23.75 15.16 -22.72
CA ASN A 271 23.92 16.49 -23.28
C ASN A 271 23.43 16.58 -24.74
N SER A 272 23.58 17.73 -25.40
CA SER A 272 23.13 17.93 -26.79
C SER A 272 23.86 17.01 -27.79
N GLN A 273 25.00 16.45 -27.41
CA GLN A 273 25.82 15.51 -28.20
C GLN A 273 25.59 14.04 -27.82
N ASN A 274 24.56 13.72 -27.03
CA ASN A 274 24.28 12.38 -26.48
C ASN A 274 25.39 11.81 -25.58
N LYS A 275 26.29 12.66 -25.06
CA LYS A 275 27.27 12.25 -24.05
C LYS A 275 26.68 12.39 -22.66
N MET A 276 27.02 11.45 -21.78
CA MET A 276 26.57 11.52 -20.39
C MET A 276 27.25 12.68 -19.66
N VAL A 277 26.44 13.48 -18.98
CA VAL A 277 26.84 14.48 -17.99
C VAL A 277 26.42 13.97 -16.63
N VAL A 278 27.29 14.12 -15.63
CA VAL A 278 26.99 13.81 -14.23
C VAL A 278 27.19 15.05 -13.39
N SER A 279 26.23 15.31 -12.52
CA SER A 279 26.20 16.40 -11.57
C SER A 279 26.14 15.84 -10.16
N GLN A 280 27.20 16.07 -9.38
CA GLN A 280 27.15 15.82 -7.94
C GLN A 280 26.41 16.97 -7.26
N ARG A 281 25.40 16.62 -6.45
CA ARG A 281 24.51 17.57 -5.78
C ARG A 281 24.33 17.22 -4.32
N THR A 282 23.88 18.21 -3.55
CA THR A 282 23.52 18.07 -2.14
C THR A 282 22.09 18.57 -1.95
N ALA A 283 21.31 17.87 -1.13
CA ALA A 283 19.92 18.22 -0.86
C ALA A 283 19.71 18.46 0.63
N SER A 284 19.06 19.58 0.96
CA SER A 284 18.71 19.96 2.34
C SER A 284 17.25 19.64 2.69
N GLY A 285 16.46 19.20 1.72
CA GLY A 285 15.02 18.94 1.84
C GLY A 285 14.49 18.24 0.60
N HIS A 286 13.19 18.36 0.33
CA HIS A 286 12.52 17.84 -0.88
C HIS A 286 12.52 18.84 -2.05
N THR A 287 13.45 19.80 -2.05
CA THR A 287 13.62 20.77 -3.13
C THR A 287 14.72 20.34 -4.10
N GLU A 288 14.78 20.97 -5.27
CA GLU A 288 15.81 20.66 -6.28
C GLU A 288 17.21 20.69 -5.62
N PRO A 289 17.97 19.58 -5.67
CA PRO A 289 19.30 19.52 -5.09
C PRO A 289 20.22 20.57 -5.69
N ARG A 290 21.07 21.18 -4.86
CA ARG A 290 22.04 22.19 -5.30
C ARG A 290 23.36 21.52 -5.72
N PRO A 291 24.05 22.03 -6.76
CA PRO A 291 25.40 21.55 -7.10
C PRO A 291 26.32 21.57 -5.88
N ALA A 292 27.10 20.49 -5.71
CA ALA A 292 28.00 20.35 -4.56
C ALA A 292 29.14 21.38 -4.60
N THR A 293 29.50 21.93 -3.43
CA THR A 293 30.63 22.85 -3.24
C THR A 293 31.44 22.45 -1.99
N PRO A 294 32.78 22.32 -2.07
CA PRO A 294 33.67 22.47 -3.24
C PRO A 294 33.58 21.26 -4.22
N SER A 295 34.41 21.30 -5.28
CA SER A 295 34.32 20.48 -6.50
C SER A 295 34.07 18.97 -6.33
N GLN A 296 33.38 18.43 -7.32
CA GLN A 296 33.00 17.02 -7.53
C GLN A 296 34.08 16.01 -7.08
N SER A 297 33.70 15.10 -6.18
CA SER A 297 34.56 14.03 -5.66
C SER A 297 34.37 12.71 -6.43
N PHE A 298 34.28 12.79 -7.76
CA PHE A 298 34.12 11.62 -8.62
C PHE A 298 34.86 11.80 -9.96
N THR A 299 35.10 10.69 -10.64
CA THR A 299 35.64 10.67 -12.01
C THR A 299 34.66 9.93 -12.92
N LEU A 300 34.38 10.49 -14.10
CA LEU A 300 33.51 9.85 -15.08
C LEU A 300 34.30 8.84 -15.91
N GLU A 301 33.76 7.65 -16.09
CA GLU A 301 34.36 6.61 -16.93
C GLU A 301 33.72 6.63 -18.32
N SER A 302 34.54 6.39 -19.34
CA SER A 302 34.09 6.36 -20.74
C SER A 302 33.25 5.12 -21.08
N ALA A 303 33.36 4.06 -20.28
CA ALA A 303 32.60 2.82 -20.43
C ALA A 303 32.39 2.11 -19.08
N PRO A 304 31.35 1.26 -18.95
CA PRO A 304 31.20 0.37 -17.81
C PRO A 304 32.39 -0.59 -17.65
N PRO A 305 32.68 -1.09 -16.44
CA PRO A 305 33.67 -2.14 -16.23
C PRO A 305 33.37 -3.37 -17.11
N ALA A 306 34.40 -3.95 -17.72
CA ALA A 306 34.27 -5.06 -18.67
C ALA A 306 33.57 -6.31 -18.08
N ALA A 307 33.58 -6.46 -16.75
CA ALA A 307 32.88 -7.53 -16.04
C ALA A 307 31.35 -7.37 -16.04
N LEU A 308 30.82 -6.19 -16.41
CA LEU A 308 29.39 -5.89 -16.41
C LEU A 308 28.80 -6.00 -17.82
N SER A 309 27.74 -6.79 -17.96
CA SER A 309 26.89 -6.79 -19.16
C SER A 309 25.71 -5.85 -18.95
N ILE A 310 25.63 -4.80 -19.77
CA ILE A 310 24.50 -3.86 -19.72
C ILE A 310 23.40 -4.33 -20.68
N PRO A 311 22.15 -4.50 -20.23
CA PRO A 311 21.05 -4.89 -21.09
C PRO A 311 20.82 -3.89 -22.24
N SER A 312 20.51 -4.40 -23.43
CA SER A 312 20.27 -3.57 -24.63
C SER A 312 19.06 -2.62 -24.53
N GLY A 313 18.16 -2.86 -23.57
CA GLY A 313 17.01 -1.98 -23.30
C GLY A 313 17.35 -0.70 -22.52
N ALA A 314 18.57 -0.56 -21.99
CA ALA A 314 19.00 0.64 -21.30
C ALA A 314 19.21 1.79 -22.30
N LYS A 315 18.53 2.92 -22.09
CA LYS A 315 18.63 4.10 -22.96
C LYS A 315 19.69 5.09 -22.48
N MET A 316 19.88 5.17 -21.17
CA MET A 316 20.97 5.92 -20.56
C MET A 316 21.81 4.98 -19.69
N VAL A 317 23.13 5.12 -19.78
CA VAL A 317 24.09 4.33 -19.02
C VAL A 317 25.23 5.25 -18.63
N VAL A 318 25.58 5.29 -17.36
CA VAL A 318 26.72 6.08 -16.87
C VAL A 318 27.52 5.29 -15.87
N THR A 319 28.83 5.43 -15.92
CA THR A 319 29.72 4.92 -14.89
C THR A 319 30.54 6.07 -14.33
N PHE A 320 30.55 6.19 -13.01
CA PHE A 320 31.41 7.12 -12.30
C PHE A 320 32.09 6.42 -11.13
N VAL A 321 33.25 6.93 -10.75
CA VAL A 321 34.11 6.34 -9.72
C VAL A 321 34.26 7.34 -8.60
N VAL A 322 34.05 6.88 -7.37
CA VAL A 322 34.27 7.67 -6.16
C VAL A 322 35.41 7.06 -5.34
N PRO A 323 36.26 7.88 -4.70
CA PRO A 323 37.26 7.39 -3.77
C PRO A 323 36.59 6.88 -2.49
N SER A 324 37.18 5.89 -1.83
CA SER A 324 36.64 5.34 -0.56
C SER A 324 36.57 6.38 0.56
N SER A 325 37.39 7.43 0.50
CA SER A 325 37.37 8.57 1.44
C SER A 325 36.12 9.45 1.32
N SER A 326 35.33 9.31 0.25
CA SER A 326 34.10 10.09 0.04
C SER A 326 32.93 9.63 0.92
N ASN A 327 33.02 8.44 1.53
CA ASN A 327 31.96 7.83 2.35
C ASN A 327 30.58 7.75 1.67
N VAL A 328 30.53 7.74 0.33
CA VAL A 328 29.28 7.54 -0.43
C VAL A 328 28.69 6.15 -0.18
N ILE A 329 29.54 5.14 0.05
CA ILE A 329 29.15 3.79 0.43
C ILE A 329 30.07 3.25 1.53
N SER A 330 29.50 2.55 2.50
CA SER A 330 30.25 1.94 3.59
C SER A 330 31.01 0.70 3.12
N ALA A 331 32.28 0.65 3.49
CA ALA A 331 33.13 -0.52 3.36
C ALA A 331 32.84 -1.61 4.43
N ALA A 332 32.11 -1.26 5.49
CA ALA A 332 31.90 -2.09 6.67
C ALA A 332 30.53 -2.77 6.72
N GLY A 333 29.58 -2.35 5.88
CA GLY A 333 28.26 -2.96 5.82
C GLY A 333 27.34 -2.33 4.78
N ALA A 334 26.08 -2.74 4.82
CA ALA A 334 25.02 -2.25 3.96
C ALA A 334 24.83 -0.72 4.06
N SER A 335 24.61 -0.08 2.91
CA SER A 335 24.38 1.37 2.80
C SER A 335 23.04 1.64 2.11
N ASN A 336 22.29 2.60 2.66
CA ASN A 336 21.02 3.03 2.09
C ASN A 336 21.26 4.02 0.94
N PHE A 337 20.47 3.86 -0.11
CA PHE A 337 20.41 4.73 -1.27
C PHE A 337 18.97 5.05 -1.64
N ILE A 338 18.82 6.14 -2.38
CA ILE A 338 17.60 6.52 -3.07
C ILE A 338 17.87 6.66 -4.56
N TYR A 339 16.84 6.49 -5.38
CA TYR A 339 16.88 6.81 -6.80
C TYR A 339 15.72 7.73 -7.18
N GLY A 340 15.91 8.46 -8.27
CA GLY A 340 14.86 9.21 -8.94
C GLY A 340 15.11 9.20 -10.45
N VAL A 341 14.05 9.11 -11.25
CA VAL A 341 14.11 9.14 -12.71
C VAL A 341 13.02 10.04 -13.30
N SER A 342 13.30 10.64 -14.45
CA SER A 342 12.32 11.41 -15.22
C SER A 342 12.61 11.36 -16.72
N ASN A 343 11.57 11.49 -17.54
CA ASN A 343 11.70 11.62 -19.00
C ASN A 343 11.87 13.06 -19.46
N GLN A 344 11.71 14.02 -18.55
CA GLN A 344 11.90 15.44 -18.81
C GLN A 344 13.39 15.79 -18.71
N LYS A 345 13.96 16.37 -19.76
CA LYS A 345 15.37 16.77 -19.79
C LYS A 345 15.62 17.99 -18.90
N PRO A 346 16.86 18.19 -18.39
CA PRO A 346 17.26 19.46 -17.77
C PRO A 346 17.07 20.65 -18.72
N THR A 347 16.95 21.85 -18.16
CA THR A 347 16.69 23.10 -18.91
C THR A 347 17.82 23.42 -19.89
N ASP A 348 19.07 23.24 -19.45
CA ASP A 348 20.29 23.26 -20.26
C ASP A 348 21.03 21.91 -20.14
N PRO A 349 20.87 20.97 -21.08
CA PRO A 349 21.51 19.66 -21.01
C PRO A 349 23.05 19.69 -21.07
N ASP A 350 23.67 20.77 -21.54
CA ASP A 350 25.12 20.87 -21.69
C ASP A 350 25.82 21.35 -20.40
N SER A 351 25.07 21.91 -19.45
CA SER A 351 25.60 22.43 -18.19
C SER A 351 25.39 21.47 -17.02
N PRO A 352 26.44 21.00 -16.31
CA PRO A 352 26.32 20.11 -15.14
C PRO A 352 25.61 20.76 -13.95
N THR A 353 25.36 22.08 -13.95
CA THR A 353 24.64 22.79 -12.89
C THR A 353 23.21 23.17 -13.30
N SER A 354 22.76 22.73 -14.47
CA SER A 354 21.46 23.01 -15.06
C SER A 354 20.28 22.56 -14.20
N SER A 355 19.19 23.33 -14.17
CA SER A 355 18.02 22.90 -13.41
C SER A 355 17.30 21.72 -14.07
N PHE A 356 16.72 20.83 -13.26
CA PHE A 356 15.94 19.70 -13.74
C PHE A 356 14.61 19.54 -13.00
N SER A 357 13.66 18.89 -13.67
CA SER A 357 12.30 18.65 -13.16
C SER A 357 12.25 17.56 -12.10
N GLU A 358 11.19 17.53 -11.30
CA GLU A 358 10.93 16.47 -10.32
C GLU A 358 10.91 15.06 -10.97
N HIS A 359 11.29 14.03 -10.19
CA HIS A 359 11.24 12.65 -10.65
C HIS A 359 9.79 12.20 -10.84
N THR A 360 9.55 11.38 -11.86
CA THR A 360 8.26 10.72 -12.07
C THR A 360 8.23 9.29 -11.51
N SER A 361 9.38 8.76 -11.13
CA SER A 361 9.50 7.54 -10.33
C SER A 361 10.72 7.61 -9.42
N GLU A 362 10.53 7.21 -8.18
CA GLU A 362 11.53 7.22 -7.13
C GLU A 362 11.42 6.00 -6.21
N GLY A 363 12.47 5.76 -5.43
CA GLY A 363 12.44 4.73 -4.41
C GLY A 363 13.73 4.68 -3.60
N SER A 364 13.74 3.81 -2.60
CA SER A 364 14.87 3.61 -1.70
C SER A 364 15.32 2.16 -1.75
N PHE A 365 16.63 1.93 -1.68
CA PHE A 365 17.26 0.62 -1.79
C PHE A 365 18.54 0.54 -0.98
N VAL A 366 19.09 -0.65 -0.86
CA VAL A 366 20.27 -0.96 -0.06
C VAL A 366 21.28 -1.68 -0.95
N LEU A 367 22.54 -1.25 -0.89
CA LEU A 367 23.67 -1.96 -1.50
C LEU A 367 24.68 -2.34 -0.42
N ASP A 368 25.27 -3.53 -0.54
CA ASP A 368 26.29 -4.03 0.40
C ASP A 368 27.53 -4.55 -0.35
N VAL A 369 28.61 -3.78 -0.24
CA VAL A 369 29.93 -4.06 -0.81
C VAL A 369 30.98 -4.34 0.29
N SER A 370 30.54 -4.76 1.47
CA SER A 370 31.44 -5.03 2.61
C SER A 370 32.27 -6.30 2.43
N LYS A 371 31.71 -7.32 1.78
CA LYS A 371 32.34 -8.63 1.58
C LYS A 371 33.11 -8.69 0.27
N LEU A 372 34.44 -8.66 0.35
CA LEU A 372 35.32 -8.87 -0.80
C LEU A 372 35.19 -10.31 -1.34
N GLY A 373 35.36 -10.48 -2.65
CA GLY A 373 35.13 -11.71 -3.38
C GLY A 373 33.64 -12.09 -3.54
N ALA A 374 32.71 -11.23 -3.11
CA ALA A 374 31.28 -11.52 -3.17
C ALA A 374 30.54 -10.65 -4.19
N VAL A 375 29.56 -11.26 -4.85
CA VAL A 375 28.52 -10.58 -5.62
C VAL A 375 27.22 -10.71 -4.83
N SER A 376 26.62 -9.58 -4.48
CA SER A 376 25.39 -9.48 -3.72
C SER A 376 24.30 -8.78 -4.53
N SER A 377 23.05 -9.12 -4.23
CA SER A 377 21.90 -8.38 -4.74
C SER A 377 21.45 -7.39 -3.67
N GLY A 378 21.35 -6.13 -4.06
CA GLY A 378 20.72 -5.10 -3.25
C GLY A 378 19.23 -5.38 -3.08
N ALA A 379 18.67 -4.91 -1.98
CA ALA A 379 17.26 -5.03 -1.66
C ALA A 379 16.64 -3.64 -1.62
N ALA A 380 15.33 -3.55 -1.89
CA ALA A 380 14.62 -2.33 -1.59
C ALA A 380 14.69 -2.00 -0.11
N ALA A 381 14.87 -0.73 0.23
CA ALA A 381 14.88 -0.30 1.61
C ALA A 381 13.45 -0.40 2.14
N ALA A 382 13.31 -0.86 3.38
CA ALA A 382 12.01 -0.91 4.05
C ALA A 382 11.44 0.52 4.11
N SER A 383 10.37 0.74 3.36
CA SER A 383 9.64 2.00 3.35
C SER A 383 8.70 2.04 4.55
N ASN A 384 8.95 2.91 5.53
CA ASN A 384 8.01 3.16 6.64
C ASN A 384 6.70 3.82 6.19
N LYS A 385 6.53 4.05 4.89
CA LYS A 385 5.36 4.69 4.30
C LYS A 385 4.07 3.95 4.61
N ASP A 386 4.11 2.61 4.58
CA ASP A 386 2.96 1.77 4.92
C ASP A 386 2.61 1.85 6.41
N GLY A 387 3.62 2.04 7.28
CA GLY A 387 3.44 2.21 8.72
C GLY A 387 2.79 3.55 9.08
N LEU A 388 3.19 4.64 8.41
CA LEU A 388 2.58 5.96 8.60
C LEU A 388 1.12 6.00 8.15
N ARG A 389 0.82 5.38 7.00
CA ARG A 389 -0.56 5.23 6.50
C ARG A 389 -1.43 4.39 7.43
N LEU A 390 -0.90 3.28 7.94
CA LEU A 390 -1.59 2.47 8.95
C LEU A 390 -1.82 3.28 10.23
N GLY A 391 -0.83 4.03 10.69
CA GLY A 391 -0.92 4.91 11.85
C GLY A 391 -2.00 5.99 11.70
N HIS A 392 -2.11 6.59 10.51
CA HIS A 392 -3.21 7.50 10.19
C HIS A 392 -4.57 6.79 10.32
N GLY A 393 -4.73 5.62 9.70
CA GLY A 393 -5.96 4.84 9.75
C GLY A 393 -6.39 4.49 11.18
N ILE A 394 -5.46 4.00 12.01
CA ILE A 394 -5.72 3.69 13.42
C ILE A 394 -6.15 4.94 14.20
N THR A 395 -5.41 6.04 14.04
CA THR A 395 -5.67 7.30 14.74
C THR A 395 -7.03 7.87 14.34
N MET A 396 -7.37 7.85 13.06
CA MET A 396 -8.65 8.33 12.53
C MET A 396 -9.82 7.42 12.93
N PHE A 397 -9.62 6.10 13.01
CA PHE A 397 -10.64 5.20 13.55
C PHE A 397 -10.94 5.49 15.02
N LEU A 398 -9.94 5.79 15.85
CA LEU A 398 -10.19 6.20 17.24
C LEU A 398 -10.90 7.57 17.30
N ALA A 399 -10.45 8.54 16.50
CA ALA A 399 -10.98 9.89 16.48
C ALA A 399 -12.44 9.96 15.98
N TRP A 400 -12.80 9.18 14.96
CA TRP A 400 -14.10 9.29 14.27
C TRP A 400 -14.98 8.05 14.41
N GLY A 401 -14.38 6.88 14.59
CA GLY A 401 -15.08 5.59 14.70
C GLY A 401 -15.40 5.17 16.14
N VAL A 402 -14.79 5.81 17.14
CA VAL A 402 -14.96 5.43 18.57
C VAL A 402 -15.40 6.63 19.42
N LEU A 403 -14.56 7.66 19.56
CA LEU A 403 -14.80 8.75 20.50
C LEU A 403 -16.13 9.50 20.28
N PRO A 404 -16.56 9.86 19.04
CA PRO A 404 -17.78 10.64 18.85
C PRO A 404 -19.02 9.90 19.37
N PHE A 405 -19.07 8.59 19.19
CA PHE A 405 -20.19 7.77 19.66
C PHE A 405 -20.31 7.79 21.19
N GLY A 406 -19.19 7.64 21.90
CA GLY A 406 -19.18 7.72 23.37
C GLY A 406 -19.54 9.12 23.88
N LEU A 407 -18.97 10.17 23.28
CA LEU A 407 -19.21 11.56 23.69
C LEU A 407 -20.65 12.02 23.40
N ILE A 408 -21.23 11.58 22.27
CA ILE A 408 -22.64 11.83 21.95
C ILE A 408 -23.54 11.04 22.88
N PHE A 409 -23.21 9.78 23.19
CA PHE A 409 -23.97 8.98 24.16
C PHE A 409 -24.05 9.67 25.52
N ILE A 410 -22.94 10.22 26.01
CA ILE A 410 -22.91 11.00 27.27
C ILE A 410 -23.85 12.22 27.18
N ALA A 411 -23.73 13.01 26.11
CA ALA A 411 -24.59 14.18 25.91
C ALA A 411 -26.07 13.82 25.70
N ARG A 412 -26.38 12.60 25.22
CA ARG A 412 -27.76 12.18 24.97
C ARG A 412 -28.43 11.58 26.21
N TYR A 413 -27.75 10.68 26.92
CA TYR A 413 -28.37 9.85 27.96
C TYR A 413 -27.84 10.11 29.38
N MET A 414 -26.70 10.77 29.55
CA MET A 414 -26.02 10.88 30.86
C MET A 414 -26.11 12.27 31.50
N LYS A 415 -26.82 13.22 30.88
CA LYS A 415 -26.90 14.61 31.39
C LYS A 415 -27.41 14.70 32.83
N SER A 416 -28.48 13.98 33.17
CA SER A 416 -29.07 13.99 34.52
C SER A 416 -28.18 13.33 35.56
N LYS A 417 -27.36 12.34 35.15
CA LYS A 417 -26.48 11.58 36.05
C LYS A 417 -25.14 12.26 36.33
N MET A 418 -24.66 13.11 35.41
CA MET A 418 -23.31 13.68 35.46
C MET A 418 -23.27 15.17 35.82
N GLY A 419 -24.42 15.86 35.93
CA GLY A 419 -24.44 17.30 36.20
C GLY A 419 -23.56 18.08 35.22
N HIS A 420 -22.83 19.12 35.67
CA HIS A 420 -21.99 19.92 34.76
C HIS A 420 -20.85 19.12 34.07
N ALA A 421 -20.46 17.95 34.60
CA ALA A 421 -19.39 17.14 34.04
C ALA A 421 -19.74 16.56 32.66
N TRP A 422 -21.02 16.37 32.31
CA TRP A 422 -21.39 15.92 30.96
C TRP A 422 -20.90 16.92 29.91
N TYR A 423 -21.04 18.22 30.19
CA TYR A 423 -20.70 19.29 29.25
C TYR A 423 -19.19 19.38 29.07
N LEU A 424 -18.43 19.36 30.18
CA LEU A 424 -16.97 19.37 30.13
C LEU A 424 -16.42 18.14 29.41
N THR A 425 -17.00 16.96 29.66
CA THR A 425 -16.60 15.72 28.99
C THR A 425 -16.91 15.78 27.48
N HIS A 426 -18.10 16.23 27.11
CA HIS A 426 -18.50 16.36 25.71
C HIS A 426 -17.62 17.38 24.97
N MET A 427 -17.50 18.60 25.52
CA MET A 427 -16.70 19.68 24.94
C MET A 427 -15.21 19.30 24.87
N GLY A 428 -14.62 18.91 26.00
CA GLY A 428 -13.19 18.55 26.08
C GLY A 428 -12.86 17.33 25.24
N GLY A 429 -13.74 16.32 25.22
CA GLY A 429 -13.55 15.12 24.41
C GLY A 429 -13.57 15.40 22.89
N PHE A 430 -14.43 16.30 22.42
CA PHE A 430 -14.46 16.67 21.01
C PHE A 430 -13.29 17.58 20.60
N ILE A 431 -12.92 18.54 21.44
CA ILE A 431 -11.82 19.48 21.12
C ILE A 431 -10.45 18.79 21.26
N ILE A 432 -10.17 18.19 22.42
CA ILE A 432 -8.85 17.62 22.72
C ILE A 432 -8.75 16.19 22.18
N GLY A 433 -9.76 15.35 22.41
CA GLY A 433 -9.74 13.95 21.98
C GLY A 433 -9.87 13.81 20.47
N VAL A 434 -11.05 14.15 19.93
CA VAL A 434 -11.32 14.03 18.48
C VAL A 434 -10.44 15.00 17.68
N GLY A 435 -10.38 16.27 18.08
CA GLY A 435 -9.54 17.27 17.40
C GLY A 435 -8.04 16.94 17.47
N GLY A 436 -7.52 16.60 18.66
CA GLY A 436 -6.10 16.25 18.82
C GLY A 436 -5.69 15.00 18.04
N LEU A 437 -6.48 13.93 18.08
CA LEU A 437 -6.22 12.73 17.28
C LEU A 437 -6.34 13.02 15.77
N THR A 438 -7.30 13.87 15.36
CA THR A 438 -7.41 14.28 13.95
C THR A 438 -6.14 15.02 13.50
N ILE A 439 -5.61 15.93 14.31
CA ILE A 439 -4.34 16.62 14.02
C ILE A 439 -3.19 15.61 13.89
N VAL A 440 -3.06 14.68 14.84
CA VAL A 440 -2.02 13.64 14.79
C VAL A 440 -2.14 12.81 13.51
N GLY A 441 -3.34 12.34 13.16
CA GLY A 441 -3.52 11.54 11.95
C GLY A 441 -3.24 12.33 10.66
N LEU A 442 -3.51 13.63 10.62
CA LEU A 442 -3.12 14.48 9.48
C LEU A 442 -1.59 14.65 9.39
N ILE A 443 -0.90 14.83 10.54
CA ILE A 443 0.57 14.90 10.57
C ILE A 443 1.19 13.60 10.05
N LEU A 444 0.64 12.43 10.41
CA LEU A 444 1.16 11.15 9.93
C LEU A 444 1.11 11.02 8.39
N ILE A 445 0.10 11.59 7.75
CA ILE A 445 0.02 11.65 6.28
C ILE A 445 0.91 12.77 5.72
N GLU A 446 1.12 13.88 6.43
CA GLU A 446 2.08 14.89 5.98
C GLU A 446 3.51 14.32 5.95
N LEU A 447 3.91 13.55 6.97
CA LEU A 447 5.21 12.87 7.02
C LEU A 447 5.40 11.81 5.92
N GLN A 448 4.33 11.46 5.21
CA GLN A 448 4.30 10.47 4.14
C GLN A 448 4.48 11.08 2.74
N VAL A 449 4.13 12.35 2.55
CA VAL A 449 4.02 12.99 1.23
C VAL A 449 5.21 13.92 1.01
N ALA A 450 5.79 13.89 -0.20
CA ALA A 450 6.85 14.83 -0.57
C ALA A 450 6.29 16.27 -0.66
N ASP A 451 7.11 17.27 -0.32
CA ASP A 451 6.71 18.67 -0.40
C ASP A 451 6.26 19.04 -1.81
N GLY A 452 5.09 19.66 -1.97
CA GLY A 452 4.64 20.25 -3.24
C GLY A 452 3.50 19.54 -3.97
N VAL A 453 3.04 18.38 -3.50
CA VAL A 453 1.86 17.68 -4.04
C VAL A 453 0.56 18.27 -3.48
N ASP A 454 -0.49 18.34 -4.31
CA ASP A 454 -1.85 18.66 -3.85
C ASP A 454 -2.40 17.52 -2.97
N ARG A 455 -2.35 17.74 -1.65
CA ARG A 455 -2.46 16.70 -0.60
C ARG A 455 -3.86 16.20 -0.34
N PHE A 456 -4.86 17.05 -0.59
CA PHE A 456 -6.22 16.85 -0.08
C PHE A 456 -7.31 16.92 -1.14
N LEU A 457 -6.96 17.18 -2.41
CA LEU A 457 -7.92 17.39 -3.47
C LEU A 457 -7.80 16.35 -4.61
N THR A 458 -6.96 15.34 -4.43
CA THR A 458 -6.72 14.30 -5.43
C THR A 458 -7.70 13.14 -5.29
N SER A 459 -7.98 12.67 -4.06
CA SER A 459 -8.93 11.58 -3.79
C SER A 459 -10.27 12.08 -3.23
N THR A 460 -11.32 11.27 -3.37
CA THR A 460 -12.64 11.55 -2.79
C THR A 460 -12.57 11.59 -1.25
N HIS A 461 -11.83 10.65 -0.65
CA HIS A 461 -11.55 10.63 0.78
C HIS A 461 -10.85 11.91 1.23
N GLY A 462 -9.81 12.37 0.51
CA GLY A 462 -9.12 13.62 0.82
C GLY A 462 -10.05 14.84 0.77
N LYS A 463 -10.85 14.97 -0.30
CA LYS A 463 -11.75 16.12 -0.51
C LYS A 463 -12.79 16.24 0.61
N ILE A 464 -13.46 15.14 0.92
CA ILE A 464 -14.48 15.11 1.97
C ILE A 464 -13.83 15.31 3.34
N GLY A 465 -12.68 14.68 3.59
CA GLY A 465 -11.93 14.80 4.85
C GLY A 465 -11.53 16.23 5.15
N VAL A 466 -11.06 16.99 4.15
CA VAL A 466 -10.74 18.42 4.33
C VAL A 466 -11.98 19.27 4.55
N ALA A 467 -13.08 19.02 3.82
CA ALA A 467 -14.33 19.73 4.07
C ALA A 467 -14.84 19.49 5.50
N MET A 468 -14.72 18.26 6.02
CA MET A 468 -15.06 17.95 7.40
C MET A 468 -14.13 18.68 8.39
N CYS A 469 -12.82 18.59 8.20
CA CYS A 469 -11.83 19.09 9.16
C CYS A 469 -11.77 20.62 9.21
N PHE A 470 -11.86 21.30 8.06
CA PHE A 470 -11.65 22.75 7.97
C PHE A 470 -12.93 23.57 7.82
N ALA A 471 -14.09 22.94 7.55
CA ALA A 471 -15.37 23.64 7.49
C ALA A 471 -16.36 23.14 8.56
N LEU A 472 -16.76 21.87 8.50
CA LEU A 472 -17.87 21.39 9.33
C LEU A 472 -17.50 21.26 10.83
N MET A 473 -16.30 20.77 11.14
CA MET A 473 -15.85 20.59 12.53
C MET A 473 -15.67 21.94 13.27
N PRO A 474 -15.03 22.97 12.69
CA PRO A 474 -14.98 24.30 13.31
C PRO A 474 -16.37 24.91 13.53
N VAL A 475 -17.27 24.78 12.56
CA VAL A 475 -18.67 25.22 12.71
C VAL A 475 -19.34 24.51 13.88
N GLN A 476 -19.16 23.19 14.00
CA GLN A 476 -19.72 22.40 15.10
C GLN A 476 -19.22 22.88 16.48
N TRP A 477 -17.93 23.21 16.59
CA TRP A 477 -17.34 23.72 17.83
C TRP A 477 -17.89 25.10 18.20
N VAL A 478 -17.94 26.02 17.23
CA VAL A 478 -18.51 27.36 17.44
C VAL A 478 -19.97 27.24 17.90
N LEU A 479 -20.77 26.40 17.23
CA LEU A 479 -22.16 26.18 17.62
C LEU A 479 -22.31 25.55 19.01
N GLY A 480 -21.38 24.70 19.43
CA GLY A 480 -21.35 24.16 20.78
C GLY A 480 -21.14 25.25 21.85
N PHE A 481 -20.18 26.15 21.61
CA PHE A 481 -19.95 27.30 22.50
C PHE A 481 -21.13 28.27 22.52
N VAL A 482 -21.71 28.57 21.36
CA VAL A 482 -22.91 29.43 21.24
C VAL A 482 -24.10 28.81 21.97
N SER A 483 -24.34 27.51 21.79
CA SER A 483 -25.40 26.77 22.48
C SER A 483 -25.28 26.88 23.99
N ASN A 484 -24.07 26.72 24.53
CA ASN A 484 -23.83 26.88 25.96
C ASN A 484 -23.94 28.33 26.44
N ALA A 485 -23.37 29.29 25.72
CA ALA A 485 -23.37 30.71 26.10
C ALA A 485 -24.77 31.34 26.10
N LEU A 486 -25.66 30.87 25.21
CA LEU A 486 -27.03 31.34 25.07
C LEU A 486 -28.05 30.46 25.82
N PHE A 487 -27.58 29.48 26.61
CA PHE A 487 -28.46 28.56 27.31
C PHE A 487 -29.29 29.26 28.39
N ARG A 488 -30.58 28.95 28.43
CA ARG A 488 -31.55 29.43 29.41
C ARG A 488 -32.49 28.30 29.81
N LEU A 489 -32.77 28.15 31.11
CA LEU A 489 -33.65 27.11 31.63
C LEU A 489 -35.12 27.37 31.29
N ASP A 490 -35.52 28.64 31.19
CA ASP A 490 -36.89 29.11 30.96
C ASP A 490 -37.26 29.22 29.46
N ARG A 491 -36.51 28.57 28.57
CA ARG A 491 -36.73 28.68 27.13
C ARG A 491 -38.00 27.94 26.68
N PRO A 492 -38.89 28.56 25.89
CA PRO A 492 -40.16 27.96 25.48
C PRO A 492 -40.00 26.90 24.37
N ALA A 493 -38.90 26.92 23.63
CA ALA A 493 -38.60 25.98 22.56
C ALA A 493 -37.08 25.85 22.34
N VAL A 494 -36.66 24.83 21.60
CA VAL A 494 -35.25 24.63 21.22
C VAL A 494 -34.87 25.66 20.14
N PRO A 495 -33.93 26.58 20.41
CA PRO A 495 -33.56 27.64 19.47
C PRO A 495 -32.87 27.10 18.21
N TRP A 496 -32.91 27.87 17.12
CA TRP A 496 -32.36 27.44 15.83
C TRP A 496 -30.86 27.12 15.85
N TRP A 497 -30.05 27.77 16.71
CA TRP A 497 -28.61 27.49 16.82
C TRP A 497 -28.33 26.13 17.49
N ASP A 498 -29.13 25.74 18.49
CA ASP A 498 -29.08 24.40 19.09
C ASP A 498 -29.48 23.35 18.06
N GLN A 499 -30.47 23.69 17.21
CA GLN A 499 -30.86 22.82 16.12
C GLN A 499 -29.77 22.71 15.05
N MET A 500 -29.04 23.79 14.78
CA MET A 500 -27.93 23.73 13.84
C MET A 500 -26.78 22.89 14.41
N HIS A 501 -26.50 22.99 15.71
CA HIS A 501 -25.48 22.19 16.39
C HIS A 501 -25.78 20.68 16.30
N TRP A 502 -27.01 20.24 16.57
CA TRP A 502 -27.29 18.79 16.54
C TRP A 502 -27.31 18.22 15.11
N TRP A 503 -27.63 19.02 14.09
CA TRP A 503 -27.82 18.54 12.71
C TRP A 503 -26.48 18.51 12.00
N THR A 504 -25.65 19.54 12.21
CA THR A 504 -24.25 19.54 11.80
C THR A 504 -23.49 18.40 12.49
N GLY A 505 -23.72 18.16 13.78
CA GLY A 505 -23.13 17.01 14.50
C GLY A 505 -23.54 15.66 13.91
N ARG A 506 -24.82 15.46 13.61
CA ARG A 506 -25.32 14.23 12.95
C ARG A 506 -24.72 14.04 11.55
N ALA A 507 -24.65 15.11 10.76
CA ALA A 507 -24.03 15.08 9.44
C ALA A 507 -22.55 14.69 9.53
N LEU A 508 -21.81 15.26 10.48
CA LEU A 508 -20.41 14.91 10.75
C LEU A 508 -20.22 13.45 11.14
N VAL A 509 -21.13 12.85 11.93
CA VAL A 509 -21.07 11.42 12.27
C VAL A 509 -21.29 10.54 11.04
N ILE A 510 -22.31 10.84 10.22
CA ILE A 510 -22.58 10.09 8.99
C ILE A 510 -21.40 10.20 8.02
N LEU A 511 -20.87 11.41 7.83
CA LEU A 511 -19.69 11.63 7.02
C LEU A 511 -18.45 10.94 7.61
N GLY A 512 -18.30 10.90 8.94
CA GLY A 512 -17.23 10.15 9.60
C GLY A 512 -17.28 8.65 9.31
N ILE A 513 -18.49 8.05 9.34
CA ILE A 513 -18.69 6.65 8.98
C ILE A 513 -18.30 6.39 7.52
N ALA A 514 -18.75 7.26 6.60
CA ALA A 514 -18.42 7.17 5.19
C ALA A 514 -16.91 7.39 4.95
N GLN A 515 -16.30 8.33 5.65
CA GLN A 515 -14.89 8.66 5.50
C GLN A 515 -13.96 7.53 5.92
N ILE A 516 -14.27 6.82 7.00
CA ILE A 516 -13.51 5.64 7.39
C ILE A 516 -13.63 4.56 6.31
N HIS A 517 -14.82 4.36 5.73
CA HIS A 517 -15.00 3.40 4.64
C HIS A 517 -14.15 3.77 3.40
N LEU A 518 -14.24 5.02 2.94
CA LEU A 518 -13.45 5.53 1.81
C LEU A 518 -11.95 5.45 2.08
N GLY A 519 -11.52 5.67 3.33
CA GLY A 519 -10.12 5.52 3.74
C GLY A 519 -9.65 4.06 3.72
N LEU A 520 -10.51 3.12 4.11
CA LEU A 520 -10.22 1.68 4.00
C LEU A 520 -10.12 1.22 2.54
N GLU A 521 -10.92 1.80 1.64
CA GLU A 521 -10.83 1.56 0.19
C GLU A 521 -9.54 2.14 -0.39
N GLU A 522 -9.19 3.38 -0.04
CA GLU A 522 -7.95 4.02 -0.49
C GLU A 522 -6.69 3.31 0.05
N TYR A 523 -6.79 2.67 1.22
CA TYR A 523 -5.74 1.82 1.78
C TYR A 523 -5.71 0.38 1.21
N ASP A 524 -6.64 0.01 0.33
CA ASP A 524 -6.81 -1.35 -0.21
C ASP A 524 -6.92 -2.43 0.89
N SER A 525 -7.76 -2.14 1.90
CA SER A 525 -7.93 -3.00 3.06
C SER A 525 -8.57 -4.34 2.71
N SER A 526 -8.18 -5.41 3.40
CA SER A 526 -8.80 -6.73 3.20
C SER A 526 -10.31 -6.71 3.50
N THR A 527 -11.07 -7.58 2.83
CA THR A 527 -12.52 -7.72 3.06
C THR A 527 -12.86 -7.99 4.53
N GLY A 528 -12.00 -8.71 5.25
CA GLY A 528 -12.19 -8.97 6.69
C GLY A 528 -12.21 -7.68 7.53
N VAL A 529 -11.39 -6.69 7.19
CA VAL A 529 -11.36 -5.39 7.88
C VAL A 529 -12.63 -4.59 7.59
N PHE A 530 -13.11 -4.59 6.35
CA PHE A 530 -14.40 -3.97 5.99
C PHE A 530 -15.56 -4.59 6.77
N VAL A 531 -15.61 -5.92 6.84
CA VAL A 531 -16.63 -6.65 7.59
C VAL A 531 -16.55 -6.31 9.08
N ALA A 532 -15.36 -6.34 9.68
CA ALA A 532 -15.16 -5.99 11.08
C ALA A 532 -15.59 -4.55 11.39
N TYR A 533 -15.28 -3.60 10.51
CA TYR A 533 -15.69 -2.20 10.64
C TYR A 533 -17.22 -2.06 10.64
N TRP A 534 -17.92 -2.69 9.69
CA TRP A 534 -19.38 -2.60 9.64
C TRP A 534 -20.07 -3.35 10.78
N ILE A 535 -19.49 -4.46 11.26
CA ILE A 535 -19.93 -5.12 12.49
C ILE A 535 -19.78 -4.16 13.69
N TRP A 536 -18.64 -3.47 13.81
CA TRP A 536 -18.43 -2.47 14.85
C TRP A 536 -19.48 -1.35 14.80
N ILE A 537 -19.78 -0.80 13.62
CA ILE A 537 -20.85 0.19 13.45
C ILE A 537 -22.21 -0.39 13.88
N GLY A 538 -22.50 -1.63 13.50
CA GLY A 538 -23.72 -2.33 13.94
C GLY A 538 -23.82 -2.47 15.46
N VAL A 539 -22.73 -2.85 16.13
CA VAL A 539 -22.65 -2.97 17.60
C VAL A 539 -22.87 -1.61 18.27
N VAL A 540 -22.28 -0.54 17.75
CA VAL A 540 -22.45 0.80 18.29
C VAL A 540 -23.90 1.29 18.10
N LEU A 541 -24.47 1.17 16.91
CA LEU A 541 -25.81 1.69 16.65
C LEU A 541 -26.90 0.86 17.35
N LEU A 542 -26.86 -0.46 17.23
CA LEU A 542 -27.90 -1.35 17.78
C LEU A 542 -27.67 -1.65 19.26
N GLY A 543 -26.43 -1.93 19.64
CA GLY A 543 -26.07 -2.25 21.02
C GLY A 543 -26.03 -1.02 21.90
N LEU A 544 -25.11 -0.08 21.62
CA LEU A 544 -24.91 1.08 22.49
C LEU A 544 -26.11 2.04 22.43
N PHE A 545 -26.51 2.52 21.25
CA PHE A 545 -27.61 3.49 21.15
C PHE A 545 -28.99 2.84 21.27
N GLY A 546 -29.26 1.75 20.54
CA GLY A 546 -30.57 1.08 20.55
C GLY A 546 -30.90 0.42 21.89
N PHE A 547 -30.12 -0.59 22.28
CA PHE A 547 -30.41 -1.37 23.49
C PHE A 547 -30.05 -0.63 24.78
N PHE A 548 -28.83 -0.12 24.91
CA PHE A 548 -28.42 0.55 26.14
C PHE A 548 -29.00 1.96 26.28
N GLY A 549 -28.97 2.77 25.22
CA GLY A 549 -29.50 4.12 25.24
C GLY A 549 -31.03 4.15 25.33
N GLU A 550 -31.70 3.77 24.24
CA GLU A 550 -33.16 3.91 24.14
C GLU A 550 -33.91 2.91 25.05
N PHE A 551 -33.58 1.63 25.00
CA PHE A 551 -34.33 0.60 25.74
C PHE A 551 -34.03 0.59 27.25
N LYS A 552 -32.77 0.75 27.67
CA LYS A 552 -32.41 0.69 29.11
C LYS A 552 -32.45 2.03 29.83
N LEU A 553 -32.11 3.15 29.18
CA LEU A 553 -32.04 4.45 29.84
C LEU A 553 -33.25 5.34 29.59
N GLY A 554 -34.17 4.94 28.71
CA GLY A 554 -35.42 5.65 28.41
C GLY A 554 -35.14 7.01 27.78
N GLY A 555 -35.13 7.06 26.44
CA GLY A 555 -34.76 8.24 25.65
C GLY A 555 -35.27 9.56 26.24
N VAL A 556 -34.36 10.52 26.44
CA VAL A 556 -34.68 11.80 27.09
C VAL A 556 -35.67 12.60 26.22
N VAL A 557 -36.87 12.85 26.75
CA VAL A 557 -37.88 13.72 26.15
C VAL A 557 -37.42 15.17 26.29
N HIS A 558 -37.19 15.85 25.17
CA HIS A 558 -36.89 17.28 25.17
C HIS A 558 -38.20 18.06 25.24
N HIS A 559 -38.59 18.43 26.46
CA HIS A 559 -39.75 19.27 26.80
C HIS A 559 -41.11 18.62 26.53
N ILE A 560 -41.86 18.32 27.59
CA ILE A 560 -43.29 18.07 27.52
C ILE A 560 -43.96 19.45 27.55
N LYS A 561 -44.77 19.75 26.53
CA LYS A 561 -45.61 20.96 26.52
C LYS A 561 -46.73 20.73 27.54
N GLY A 562 -46.60 21.29 28.74
CA GLY A 562 -47.68 21.27 29.75
C GLY A 562 -48.85 22.10 29.25
N ASP A 563 -50.07 21.54 29.33
CA ASP A 563 -51.32 22.21 28.93
C ASP A 563 -51.78 23.28 29.94
N ASP A 564 -50.95 23.56 30.93
CA ASP A 564 -51.26 24.36 32.11
C ASP A 564 -50.08 25.27 32.51
N GLY A 565 -49.38 25.86 31.54
CA GLY A 565 -48.61 27.11 31.74
C GLY A 565 -47.50 27.13 32.81
N GLN A 566 -47.16 26.00 33.43
CA GLN A 566 -46.06 25.86 34.39
C GLN A 566 -45.11 24.75 33.94
N SER A 567 -43.86 25.13 33.71
CA SER A 567 -42.80 24.21 33.31
C SER A 567 -42.39 23.31 34.49
N GLN A 568 -42.84 22.06 34.50
CA GLN A 568 -42.33 21.06 35.44
C GLN A 568 -41.16 20.28 34.83
N ASN A 569 -40.01 20.31 35.51
CA ASN A 569 -38.92 19.37 35.30
C ASN A 569 -38.95 18.34 36.44
N ALA A 570 -39.62 17.21 36.26
CA ALA A 570 -39.50 16.08 37.17
C ALA A 570 -39.53 14.75 36.38
N PRO A 571 -38.64 13.78 36.70
CA PRO A 571 -38.75 12.44 36.16
C PRO A 571 -39.88 11.70 36.87
N VAL A 572 -40.78 11.08 36.10
CA VAL A 572 -41.87 10.25 36.61
C VAL A 572 -41.32 8.84 36.89
N ASN A 573 -41.46 8.37 38.13
CA ASN A 573 -41.23 6.98 38.54
C ASN A 573 -42.55 6.18 38.52
N GLU A 574 -42.44 4.84 38.41
CA GLU A 574 -43.54 3.87 38.16
C GLU A 574 -44.69 3.84 39.19
N ALA A 575 -44.71 4.71 40.20
CA ALA A 575 -45.79 4.81 41.18
C ALA A 575 -46.63 6.10 41.07
N GLY A 576 -46.32 7.02 40.14
CA GLY A 576 -47.16 8.18 39.86
C GLY A 576 -47.24 9.23 40.98
N ASP A 577 -46.26 9.30 41.88
CA ASP A 577 -46.24 10.29 42.97
C ASP A 577 -45.00 11.19 42.91
N VAL A 578 -45.22 12.51 42.93
CA VAL A 578 -44.17 13.53 42.74
C VAL A 578 -43.46 13.78 44.07
N THR A 579 -42.26 13.22 44.24
CA THR A 579 -41.40 13.58 45.38
C THR A 579 -40.47 14.74 44.99
N ILE A 580 -40.73 15.93 45.53
CA ILE A 580 -39.83 17.08 45.42
C ILE A 580 -38.62 16.82 46.32
N THR A 581 -37.43 16.63 45.74
CA THR A 581 -36.17 16.70 46.50
C THR A 581 -35.41 17.98 46.17
N ASP A 582 -35.27 18.83 47.19
CA ASP A 582 -34.62 20.16 47.25
C ASP A 582 -33.11 20.20 46.93
N GLN A 583 -32.58 19.29 46.12
CA GLN A 583 -31.12 19.23 45.87
C GLN A 583 -30.60 20.14 44.75
N TYR A 584 -31.45 20.89 44.06
CA TYR A 584 -31.01 21.79 42.97
C TYR A 584 -30.89 23.27 43.36
N LEU A 585 -31.35 23.68 44.55
CA LEU A 585 -31.34 25.07 44.99
C LEU A 585 -30.13 25.48 45.85
N SER A 586 -29.32 24.55 46.36
CA SER A 586 -28.21 24.88 47.28
C SER A 586 -26.83 25.03 46.62
N ALA A 587 -26.69 24.87 45.31
CA ALA A 587 -25.39 24.96 44.62
C ALA A 587 -25.16 26.27 43.85
N THR A 588 -26.14 27.18 43.83
CA THR A 588 -26.05 28.48 43.12
C THR A 588 -26.13 29.70 44.02
N SER A 589 -25.94 29.57 45.34
CA SER A 589 -25.76 30.72 46.25
C SER A 589 -24.29 31.12 46.43
N GLY A 590 -23.43 30.84 45.45
CA GLY A 590 -22.08 31.38 45.35
C GLY A 590 -22.10 32.67 44.54
N SER A 591 -22.28 33.80 45.22
CA SER A 591 -22.13 35.15 44.67
C SER A 591 -20.80 35.31 43.92
N SER A 592 -20.83 35.47 42.59
CA SER A 592 -19.67 36.05 41.87
C SER A 592 -19.97 36.69 40.51
N ASN A 593 -21.11 36.41 39.86
CA ASN A 593 -21.35 36.91 38.49
C ASN A 593 -22.14 38.22 38.38
N HIS A 594 -22.79 38.69 39.45
CA HIS A 594 -23.44 40.00 39.46
C HIS A 594 -22.43 41.13 39.78
N GLU A 595 -21.49 40.89 40.70
CA GLU A 595 -20.50 41.90 41.13
C GLU A 595 -19.43 42.23 40.07
N LEU A 596 -19.12 41.28 39.17
CA LEU A 596 -18.16 41.49 38.07
C LEU A 596 -18.74 42.31 36.91
N ARG A 597 -20.07 42.39 36.78
CA ARG A 597 -20.73 43.19 35.74
C ARG A 597 -20.85 44.67 36.12
N GLU A 598 -21.06 44.99 37.40
CA GLU A 598 -21.14 46.39 37.84
C GLU A 598 -19.77 47.08 37.92
N ARG A 599 -18.68 46.35 38.22
CA ARG A 599 -17.32 46.92 38.23
C ARG A 599 -16.75 47.28 36.85
N ARG A 600 -17.38 46.83 35.75
CA ARG A 600 -16.98 47.17 34.38
C ARG A 600 -17.72 48.38 33.80
N ALA A 601 -18.76 48.86 34.48
CA ALA A 601 -19.52 50.05 34.07
C ALA A 601 -19.05 51.34 34.78
N ALA A 602 -18.11 51.26 35.73
CA ALA A 602 -17.61 52.39 36.52
C ALA A 602 -16.09 52.59 36.43
N LYS A 603 -15.46 52.21 35.29
CA LYS A 603 -14.05 52.52 35.02
C LYS A 603 -13.81 52.97 33.59
#